data_AF-A0A536BY28-F1
#
_entry.id   AF-A0A536BY28-F1
#
_cell.length_a   1.000
_cell.length_b   1.000
_cell.length_c   1.000
_cell.angle_alpha   90.00
_cell.angle_beta   90.00
_cell.angle_gamma   90.00
#
_symmetry.space_group_name_H-M   'P 1'
#
loop_
_entity.id
_entity.type
_entity.pdbx_description
1 polymer ?
#
loop_
_entity_poly.entity_id
_entity_poly.type
_entity_poly.pdbx_seq_one_letter_code
_entity_poly.pdbx_strand_id
1 'polypeptide(L)'
;MYEAIQTETQRTTLRVIATRAEEAKRKLSLYALDRVLWALEEMNLAERTKVRADVVVQLLAFGVPYTPDVKIPDLIELVFTAQEQFMNVEPDEINRVPTIEELEAYFEQSRVA
;
A
#
# COMPACT_ATOMS: atom_id res chain seq x y z
N MET A 1 -23.01 -31.33 2.61
CA MET A 1 -23.35 -30.00 3.17
C MET A 1 -22.27 -29.50 4.15
N TYR A 2 -21.89 -30.25 5.18
CA TYR A 2 -20.89 -29.80 6.17
C TYR A 2 -19.48 -29.53 5.60
N GLU A 3 -18.98 -30.36 4.68
CA GLU A 3 -17.64 -30.16 4.08
C GLU A 3 -17.56 -28.93 3.16
N ALA A 4 -18.66 -28.59 2.48
CA ALA A 4 -18.74 -27.41 1.62
C ALA A 4 -18.66 -26.11 2.44
N ILE A 5 -19.41 -26.05 3.55
CA ILE A 5 -19.41 -24.91 4.48
C ILE A 5 -18.03 -24.74 5.13
N GLN A 6 -17.36 -25.82 5.52
CA GLN A 6 -16.01 -25.76 6.10
C GLN A 6 -14.96 -25.27 5.09
N THR A 7 -15.02 -25.74 3.85
CA THR A 7 -14.09 -25.33 2.78
C THR A 7 -14.28 -23.86 2.41
N GLU A 8 -15.52 -23.40 2.35
CA GLU A 8 -15.87 -22.01 2.07
C GLU A 8 -15.44 -21.07 3.21
N THR A 9 -15.65 -21.49 4.46
CA THR A 9 -15.17 -20.76 5.66
C THR A 9 -13.64 -20.61 5.65
N GLN A 10 -12.90 -21.69 5.34
CA GLN A 10 -11.43 -21.65 5.25
C GLN A 10 -10.95 -20.72 4.13
N ARG A 11 -11.60 -20.74 2.96
CA ARG A 11 -11.28 -19.82 1.86
C ARG A 11 -11.50 -18.36 2.25
N THR A 12 -12.59 -18.06 2.94
CA THR A 12 -12.88 -16.70 3.43
C THR A 12 -11.86 -16.27 4.49
N THR A 13 -11.49 -17.13 5.43
CA THR A 13 -10.44 -16.81 6.42
C THR A 13 -9.09 -16.54 5.76
N LEU A 14 -8.68 -17.36 4.78
CA LEU A 14 -7.43 -17.15 4.04
C LEU A 14 -7.43 -15.85 3.24
N ARG A 15 -8.57 -15.50 2.61
CA ARG A 15 -8.74 -14.21 1.92
C ARG A 15 -8.59 -13.03 2.87
N VAL A 16 -9.25 -13.06 4.03
CA VAL A 16 -9.14 -12.00 5.03
C VAL A 16 -7.70 -11.84 5.54
N ILE A 17 -6.99 -12.94 5.77
CA ILE A 17 -5.57 -12.91 6.19
C ILE A 17 -4.70 -12.31 5.08
N ALA A 18 -4.91 -12.72 3.82
CA ALA A 18 -4.16 -12.19 2.69
C ALA A 18 -4.38 -10.68 2.51
N THR A 19 -5.63 -10.20 2.57
CA THR A 19 -5.95 -8.77 2.49
C THR A 19 -5.29 -7.97 3.62
N ARG A 20 -5.36 -8.45 4.86
CA ARG A 20 -4.70 -7.80 6.00
C ARG A 20 -3.18 -7.78 5.85
N ALA A 21 -2.59 -8.83 5.32
CA ALA A 21 -1.16 -8.89 5.06
C ALA A 21 -0.74 -7.86 4.00
N GLU A 22 -1.52 -7.72 2.92
CA GLU A 22 -1.23 -6.72 1.88
C GLU A 22 -1.40 -5.28 2.39
N GLU A 23 -2.44 -5.01 3.20
CA GLU A 23 -2.60 -3.72 3.86
C GLU A 23 -1.44 -3.38 4.80
N ALA A 24 -0.99 -4.36 5.59
CA ALA A 24 0.14 -4.18 6.49
C ALA A 24 1.43 -3.89 5.72
N LYS A 25 1.68 -4.65 4.64
CA LYS A 25 2.80 -4.44 3.74
C LYS A 25 2.76 -3.05 3.12
N ARG A 26 1.59 -2.59 2.63
CA ARG A 26 1.39 -1.24 2.09
C ARG A 26 1.74 -0.15 3.10
N LYS A 27 1.24 -0.25 4.34
CA LYS A 27 1.55 0.70 5.42
C LYS A 27 3.04 0.74 5.75
N LEU A 28 3.68 -0.44 5.80
CA LEU A 28 5.12 -0.54 6.03
C LEU A 28 5.93 0.08 4.89
N SER A 29 5.53 -0.12 3.63
CA SER A 29 6.17 0.50 2.47
C SER A 29 6.06 2.02 2.50
N LEU A 30 4.87 2.56 2.80
CA LEU A 30 4.67 4.01 2.95
C LEU A 30 5.58 4.60 4.01
N TYR A 31 5.61 3.98 5.18
CA TYR A 31 6.45 4.43 6.29
C TYR A 31 7.94 4.36 5.97
N ALA A 32 8.39 3.35 5.23
CA ALA A 32 9.77 3.25 4.79
C ALA A 32 10.11 4.35 3.77
N LEU A 33 9.22 4.63 2.82
CA LEU A 33 9.38 5.72 1.85
C LEU A 33 9.39 7.09 2.53
N ASP A 34 8.56 7.32 3.56
CA ASP A 34 8.57 8.57 4.35
C ASP A 34 9.94 8.81 5.00
N ARG A 35 10.57 7.75 5.53
CA ARG A 35 11.92 7.87 6.11
C ARG A 35 12.97 8.22 5.06
N VAL A 36 12.87 7.64 3.87
CA VAL A 36 13.75 7.95 2.74
C VAL A 36 13.58 9.42 2.35
N LEU A 37 12.34 9.88 2.26
CA LEU A 37 12.00 11.25 1.91
C LEU A 37 12.58 12.24 2.93
N TRP A 38 12.39 11.99 4.23
CA TRP A 38 13.00 12.78 5.30
C TRP A 38 14.53 12.85 5.19
N ALA A 39 15.19 11.74 4.90
CA ALA A 39 16.64 11.73 4.77
C ALA A 39 17.12 12.55 3.56
N LEU A 40 16.39 12.49 2.45
CA LEU A 40 16.68 13.29 1.25
C LEU A 40 16.43 14.78 1.51
N GLU A 41 15.34 15.13 2.18
CA GLU A 41 15.03 16.52 2.56
C GLU A 41 16.09 17.10 3.49
N GLU A 42 16.52 16.35 4.51
CA GLU A 42 17.61 16.75 5.41
C GLU A 42 18.91 17.01 4.63
N MET A 43 19.25 16.11 3.70
CA MET A 43 20.42 16.26 2.85
C MET A 43 20.31 17.46 1.91
N ASN A 44 19.12 17.72 1.37
CA ASN A 44 18.86 18.87 0.51
C ASN A 44 18.98 20.19 1.29
N LEU A 45 18.42 20.25 2.50
CA LEU A 45 18.53 21.41 3.39
C LEU A 45 19.99 21.68 3.78
N ALA A 46 20.80 20.64 3.93
CA ALA A 46 22.23 20.74 4.19
C ALA A 46 23.08 20.92 2.91
N GLU A 47 22.45 21.21 1.77
CA GLU A 47 23.07 21.42 0.45
C GLU A 47 24.04 20.29 0.04
N ARG A 48 23.75 19.05 0.45
CA ARG A 48 24.55 17.89 0.09
C ARG A 48 24.39 17.58 -1.40
N THR A 49 25.49 17.25 -2.05
CA THR A 49 25.50 16.87 -3.47
C THR A 49 25.56 15.36 -3.68
N LYS A 50 25.71 14.58 -2.61
CA LYS A 50 25.81 13.12 -2.65
C LYS A 50 24.82 12.50 -1.68
N VAL A 51 24.08 11.51 -2.17
CA VAL A 51 23.17 10.69 -1.38
C VAL A 51 23.96 9.63 -0.62
N ARG A 52 23.58 9.38 0.63
CA ARG A 52 24.22 8.33 1.44
C ARG A 52 23.89 6.93 0.90
N ALA A 53 24.85 6.01 1.00
CA ALA A 53 24.70 4.65 0.46
C ALA A 53 23.51 3.88 1.05
N ASP A 54 23.20 4.06 2.34
CA ASP A 54 22.06 3.44 3.00
C ASP A 54 20.71 3.94 2.46
N VAL A 55 20.64 5.21 2.02
CA VAL A 55 19.46 5.78 1.38
C VAL A 55 19.33 5.27 -0.06
N VAL A 56 20.44 5.15 -0.80
CA VAL A 56 20.47 4.56 -2.15
C VAL A 56 19.93 3.13 -2.15
N VAL A 57 20.36 2.29 -1.20
CA VAL A 57 19.87 0.91 -1.07
C VAL A 57 18.36 0.88 -0.86
N GLN A 58 17.83 1.79 -0.03
CA GLN A 58 16.39 1.88 0.22
C GLN A 58 15.63 2.37 -1.03
N LEU A 59 16.13 3.38 -1.73
CA LEU A 59 15.55 3.86 -3.00
C LEU A 59 15.37 2.71 -3.99
N LEU A 60 16.44 1.94 -4.21
CA LEU A 60 16.41 0.80 -5.12
C LEU A 60 15.48 -0.32 -4.64
N ALA A 61 15.39 -0.56 -3.33
CA ALA A 61 14.49 -1.56 -2.75
C ALA A 61 13.00 -1.24 -3.00
N PHE A 62 12.66 0.04 -3.13
CA PHE A 62 11.31 0.51 -3.46
C PHE A 62 11.14 0.88 -4.94
N GLY A 63 12.08 0.49 -5.81
CA GLY A 63 11.98 0.71 -7.25
C GLY A 63 12.19 2.15 -7.70
N VAL A 64 12.69 3.02 -6.82
CA VAL A 64 13.06 4.40 -7.18
C VAL A 64 14.43 4.37 -7.86
N PRO A 65 14.53 4.76 -9.15
CA PRO A 65 15.79 4.75 -9.87
C PRO A 65 16.76 5.76 -9.27
N TYR A 66 18.03 5.37 -9.15
CA TYR A 66 19.09 6.23 -8.66
C TYR A 66 20.30 6.17 -9.59
N THR A 67 20.78 7.35 -10.00
CA THR A 67 22.10 7.52 -10.59
C THR A 67 22.85 8.65 -9.89
N PRO A 68 24.20 8.61 -9.81
CA PRO A 68 24.98 9.55 -9.01
C PRO A 68 24.88 11.03 -9.45
N ASP A 69 24.42 11.27 -10.67
CA ASP A 69 24.25 12.58 -11.30
C ASP A 69 22.88 13.23 -11.02
N VAL A 70 21.88 12.45 -10.61
CA VAL A 70 20.54 12.98 -10.27
C VAL A 70 20.62 13.84 -9.01
N LYS A 71 19.92 14.99 -9.04
CA LYS A 71 19.91 15.92 -7.92
C LYS A 71 18.98 15.42 -6.81
N ILE A 72 19.31 15.75 -5.56
CA ILE A 72 18.50 15.37 -4.40
C ILE A 72 17.04 15.85 -4.53
N PRO A 73 16.74 17.09 -4.99
CA PRO A 73 15.36 17.50 -5.26
C PRO A 73 14.63 16.58 -6.23
N ASP A 74 15.27 16.16 -7.32
CA ASP A 74 14.64 15.26 -8.30
C ASP A 74 14.36 13.87 -7.69
N LEU A 75 15.24 13.39 -6.80
CA LEU A 75 15.00 12.14 -6.07
C LEU A 75 13.82 12.26 -5.11
N ILE A 76 13.61 13.42 -4.49
CA ILE A 76 12.44 13.66 -3.62
C ILE A 76 11.15 13.49 -4.43
N GLU A 77 11.06 14.08 -5.62
CA GLU A 77 9.91 13.94 -6.52
C GLU A 77 9.67 12.49 -6.96
N LEU A 78 10.75 11.75 -7.24
CA LEU A 78 10.65 10.33 -7.59
C LEU A 78 10.15 9.47 -6.42
N VAL A 79 10.56 9.79 -5.18
CA VAL A 79 10.06 9.12 -3.98
C VAL A 79 8.58 9.44 -3.75
N PHE A 80 8.15 10.70 -3.93
CA PHE A 80 6.73 11.06 -3.89
C PHE A 80 5.90 10.24 -4.90
N THR A 81 6.38 10.14 -6.14
CA THR A 81 5.74 9.33 -7.18
C THR A 81 5.63 7.85 -6.77
N ALA A 82 6.65 7.30 -6.12
CA ALA A 82 6.61 5.94 -5.59
C ALA A 82 5.60 5.79 -4.43
N GLN A 83 5.44 6.82 -3.58
CA GLN A 83 4.45 6.80 -2.50
C GLN A 83 3.02 6.79 -3.01
N GLU A 84 2.72 7.49 -4.10
CA GLU A 84 1.37 7.54 -4.68
C GLU A 84 0.83 6.14 -5.01
N GLN A 85 1.69 5.21 -5.43
CA GLN A 85 1.32 3.81 -5.72
C GLN A 85 0.74 3.08 -4.50
N PHE A 86 1.14 3.50 -3.29
CA PHE A 86 0.67 2.91 -2.05
C PHE A 86 -0.46 3.72 -1.39
N MET A 87 -0.71 4.95 -1.84
CA MET A 87 -1.82 5.79 -1.35
C MET A 87 -3.11 5.57 -2.13
N ASN A 88 -3.03 5.41 -3.45
CA ASN A 88 -4.19 5.33 -4.35
C ASN A 88 -4.64 3.88 -4.59
N VAL A 89 -5.02 3.17 -3.52
CA VAL A 89 -5.52 1.79 -3.62
C VAL A 89 -7.00 1.78 -3.24
N GLU A 90 -7.87 1.41 -4.20
CA GLU A 90 -9.28 1.16 -3.92
C GLU A 90 -9.41 0.09 -2.81
N PRO A 91 -10.36 0.25 -1.87
CA PRO A 91 -10.60 -0.78 -0.88
C PRO A 91 -11.02 -2.07 -1.58
N ASP A 92 -10.31 -3.18 -1.29
CA ASP A 92 -10.73 -4.52 -1.71
C ASP A 92 -12.21 -4.75 -1.35
N GLU A 93 -12.96 -5.50 -2.19
CA GLU A 93 -14.40 -5.82 -1.98
C GLU A 93 -14.70 -6.36 -0.57
N ILE A 94 -13.71 -7.00 0.08
CA ILE A 94 -13.83 -7.56 1.43
C ILE A 94 -13.98 -6.47 2.51
N ASN A 95 -13.42 -5.27 2.27
CA ASN A 95 -13.54 -4.10 3.14
C ASN A 95 -14.52 -3.05 2.58
N ARG A 96 -15.13 -3.32 1.43
CA ARG A 96 -16.13 -2.42 0.84
C ARG A 96 -17.38 -2.45 1.71
N VAL A 97 -17.81 -1.28 2.18
CA VAL A 97 -19.13 -1.13 2.79
C VAL A 97 -20.17 -1.32 1.67
N PRO A 98 -21.12 -2.27 1.82
CA PRO A 98 -22.18 -2.47 0.83
C PRO A 98 -22.93 -1.16 0.58
N THR A 99 -23.33 -0.91 -0.66
CA THR A 99 -24.15 0.27 -0.96
C THR A 99 -25.56 0.10 -0.38
N ILE A 100 -26.28 1.22 -0.19
CA ILE A 100 -27.67 1.19 0.31
C ILE A 100 -28.54 0.30 -0.59
N GLU A 101 -28.34 0.35 -1.90
CA GLU A 101 -29.06 -0.47 -2.89
C GLU A 101 -28.77 -1.97 -2.74
N GLU A 102 -27.52 -2.35 -2.46
CA GLU A 102 -27.13 -3.74 -2.21
C GLU A 102 -27.71 -4.28 -0.90
N LEU A 103 -27.80 -3.42 0.13
CA LEU A 103 -28.44 -3.76 1.41
C LEU A 103 -29.94 -3.94 1.24
N GLU A 104 -30.63 -3.04 0.53
CA GLU A 104 -32.06 -3.13 0.24
C GLU A 104 -32.40 -4.42 -0.52
N ALA A 105 -31.61 -4.79 -1.52
CA ALA A 105 -31.78 -6.04 -2.25
C ALA A 105 -31.64 -7.29 -1.35
N TYR A 106 -30.72 -7.26 -0.38
CA TYR A 106 -30.51 -8.35 0.58
C TYR A 106 -31.69 -8.49 1.56
N PHE A 107 -32.23 -7.36 2.02
CA PHE A 107 -33.40 -7.35 2.92
C PHE A 107 -34.69 -7.78 2.19
N GLU A 108 -34.87 -7.41 0.92
CA GLU A 108 -36.05 -7.84 0.14
C GLU A 108 -36.01 -9.36 -0.13
N GLN A 109 -34.83 -9.93 -0.42
CA GLN A 109 -34.67 -11.38 -0.57
C GLN A 109 -34.91 -12.15 0.73
N SER A 110 -34.49 -11.61 1.88
CA SER A 110 -34.73 -12.24 3.19
C SER A 110 -36.19 -12.19 3.64
N ARG A 111 -37.02 -11.32 3.05
CA ARG A 111 -38.45 -11.16 3.40
C ARG A 111 -39.37 -12.15 2.68
N VAL A 112 -38.90 -12.76 1.60
CA VAL A 112 -39.66 -13.71 0.75
C VAL A 112 -39.32 -15.18 1.09
N ALA A 113 -38.35 -15.41 1.98
CA ALA A 113 -37.92 -16.73 2.44
C ALA A 113 -38.71 -17.22 3.68
#